data_AF-A0A954LNU8-F1
#
_entry.id   AF-A0A954LNU8-F1
#
_cell.length_a   1.000
_cell.length_b   1.000
_cell.length_c   1.000
_cell.angle_alpha   90.00
_cell.angle_beta   90.00
_cell.angle_gamma   90.00
#
_symmetry.space_group_name_H-M   'P 1'
#
loop_
_entity.id
_entity.type
_entity.pdbx_description
1 polymer ?
#
loop_
_entity_poly.entity_id
_entity_poly.type
_entity_poly.pdbx_seq_one_letter_code
_entity_poly.pdbx_strand_id
1 'polypeptide(L)'
;QQIVKEAFCKGPVKARCKQPVVHAPRMCVGLGAALKGASLGRKYRTTGFSLPVIVMDYAASRELETSLRLEIPEDGPESLEGGSCTMTAQSGRKSTGEILSPKRALVENIPLNPEQANHFKVDLKDRAGQPVSQAQITIYHNPNFVEPLGLNTSANVLSYAISLEVYDTAQRSLIRHTLAEKLTPLPCFDLEHTFNFPTGAEVISLPVYGDSQLIKTIQVPVMDDIPAGAEVTLRISIDANQKLQCQGHIPQAVRNQHFDFSVDSPEPEPVPTLADFKKLEAKAYALMGQVGSRPGFDKQAVRLMQLLQDVDRAFDNRDEAKIIQRMRELNDLLDEWDPSNIQLEPPVEELDKLANETLSILSVLSPNTTVDGPETAKNVEANRHEAKMEAKQNPPDVVLYTRCYKNIETDHDLVLDEYRRQNPPDPKKTATNLIDQAEEKLPQAQAAAQTEEQRRHVGMAEECLNEARKELAADNYSRAVSSARNALQLVGQVLVKTSMDDPAPGKERVLETGTPKPVAPATLETAVNLTLEANQQLKTARVSARTPEQQQSIKEAEDVLH
;
A
#
# COMPACT_ATOMS: atom_id res chain seq x y z
N GLN A 1 9.98 13.49 36.69
CA GLN A 1 10.63 14.32 35.64
C GLN A 1 11.82 15.12 36.17
N GLN A 2 11.74 15.80 37.31
CA GLN A 2 12.83 16.64 37.83
C GLN A 2 14.12 15.87 38.16
N ILE A 3 14.02 14.67 38.73
CA ILE A 3 15.18 13.80 39.05
C ILE A 3 15.94 13.35 37.79
N VAL A 4 15.24 12.97 36.71
CA VAL A 4 15.85 12.53 35.44
C VAL A 4 16.47 13.72 34.71
N LYS A 5 15.79 14.87 34.69
CA LYS A 5 16.29 16.10 34.08
C LYS A 5 17.51 16.64 34.83
N GLU A 6 17.52 16.57 36.16
CA GLU A 6 18.69 16.97 36.97
C GLU A 6 19.88 16.02 36.85
N ALA A 7 19.64 14.72 36.63
CA ALA A 7 20.69 13.73 36.44
C ALA A 7 21.41 13.87 35.07
N PHE A 8 20.68 14.25 34.02
CA PHE A 8 21.22 14.26 32.64
C PHE A 8 21.38 15.67 32.02
N CYS A 9 20.69 16.68 32.53
CA CYS A 9 20.61 18.01 31.91
C CYS A 9 20.51 19.12 32.97
N LYS A 10 21.63 19.48 33.61
CA LYS A 10 21.69 20.74 34.37
C LYS A 10 22.18 21.89 33.49
N GLY A 11 21.31 22.86 33.27
CA GLY A 11 21.59 24.12 32.56
C GLY A 11 20.99 24.19 31.15
N PRO A 12 20.85 25.40 30.57
CA PRO A 12 20.03 25.62 29.39
C PRO A 12 20.50 24.88 28.14
N VAL A 13 21.80 24.57 27.97
CA VAL A 13 22.30 23.79 26.83
C VAL A 13 23.66 23.17 27.20
N LYS A 14 23.76 21.84 27.33
CA LYS A 14 24.93 20.96 27.04
C LYS A 14 24.85 19.64 27.82
N ALA A 15 24.77 18.53 27.09
CA ALA A 15 24.95 17.19 27.65
C ALA A 15 26.40 16.98 28.13
N ARG A 16 26.59 16.27 29.24
CA ARG A 16 27.84 16.16 30.01
C ARG A 16 28.86 15.15 29.44
N CYS A 17 28.93 14.95 28.13
CA CYS A 17 29.77 13.90 27.54
C CYS A 17 30.90 14.51 26.71
N LYS A 18 32.17 14.28 27.09
CA LYS A 18 33.35 14.72 26.31
C LYS A 18 33.55 13.93 25.01
N GLN A 19 32.86 12.81 24.85
CA GLN A 19 32.73 12.02 23.62
C GLN A 19 31.26 11.57 23.51
N PRO A 20 30.69 11.46 22.30
CA PRO A 20 29.35 10.91 22.13
C PRO A 20 29.34 9.48 22.68
N VAL A 21 28.50 9.21 23.68
CA VAL A 21 28.34 7.85 24.18
C VAL A 21 27.52 7.08 23.15
N VAL A 22 28.20 6.23 22.37
CA VAL A 22 27.55 5.26 21.49
C VAL A 22 26.92 4.21 22.39
N HIS A 23 25.64 4.40 22.74
CA HIS A 23 24.94 3.50 23.63
C HIS A 23 24.40 2.27 22.88
N ALA A 24 24.55 1.11 23.51
CA ALA A 24 23.95 -0.14 23.07
C ALA A 24 22.44 0.04 22.77
N PRO A 25 21.90 -0.62 21.72
CA PRO A 25 20.53 -0.43 21.25
C PRO A 25 19.45 -0.52 22.34
N ARG A 26 19.66 -1.40 23.34
CA ARG A 26 18.75 -1.58 24.48
C ARG A 26 18.58 -0.32 25.34
N MET A 27 19.60 0.53 25.47
CA MET A 27 19.47 1.81 26.17
C MET A 27 18.79 2.88 25.32
N CYS A 28 18.90 2.84 24.00
CA CYS A 28 18.16 3.74 23.11
C CYS A 28 16.65 3.39 23.11
N VAL A 29 16.30 2.11 23.13
CA VAL A 29 14.91 1.64 23.30
C VAL A 29 14.40 1.97 24.69
N GLY A 30 15.19 1.73 25.75
CA GLY A 30 14.81 2.07 27.12
C GLY A 30 14.67 3.58 27.35
N LEU A 31 15.55 4.40 26.77
CA LEU A 31 15.46 5.86 26.82
C LEU A 31 14.32 6.38 25.96
N GLY A 32 14.09 5.79 24.78
CA GLY A 32 12.94 6.07 23.92
C GLY A 32 11.63 5.74 24.62
N ALA A 33 11.54 4.60 25.30
CA ALA A 33 10.40 4.20 26.12
C ALA A 33 10.22 5.09 27.36
N ALA A 34 11.31 5.52 28.00
CA ALA A 34 11.26 6.44 29.14
C ALA A 34 10.88 7.87 28.73
N LEU A 35 11.35 8.36 27.58
CA LEU A 35 10.94 9.63 26.98
C LEU A 35 9.49 9.56 26.53
N LYS A 36 9.08 8.45 25.89
CA LYS A 36 7.69 8.14 25.50
C LYS A 36 6.78 8.06 26.72
N GLY A 37 7.16 7.38 27.79
CA GLY A 37 6.41 7.33 29.05
C GLY A 37 6.41 8.65 29.83
N ALA A 38 7.39 9.53 29.59
CA ALA A 38 7.41 10.88 30.14
C ALA A 38 6.60 11.88 29.29
N SER A 39 6.35 11.57 28.02
CA SER A 39 5.57 12.39 27.07
C SER A 39 4.11 11.95 26.96
N LEU A 40 3.81 10.66 27.15
CA LEU A 40 2.47 10.09 27.21
C LEU A 40 1.88 10.28 28.61
N GLY A 41 0.65 10.78 28.70
CA GLY A 41 -0.17 10.58 29.90
C GLY A 41 0.35 11.30 31.15
N ARG A 42 0.08 12.60 31.30
CA ARG A 42 0.30 13.22 32.61
C ARG A 42 -0.78 12.73 33.57
N LYS A 43 -0.38 11.90 34.54
CA LYS A 43 -1.23 11.59 35.71
C LYS A 43 -1.30 12.84 36.58
N TYR A 44 -2.41 13.54 36.53
CA TYR A 44 -2.67 14.65 37.43
C TYR A 44 -3.28 14.09 38.71
N ARG A 45 -2.51 14.16 39.80
CA ARG A 45 -3.02 13.82 41.13
C ARG A 45 -3.88 14.98 41.62
N THR A 46 -5.13 14.67 41.91
CA THR A 46 -6.12 15.64 42.36
C THR A 46 -5.94 15.87 43.87
N THR A 47 -6.02 17.13 44.30
CA THR A 47 -6.03 17.46 45.74
C THR A 47 -7.47 17.49 46.21
N GLY A 48 -7.87 16.53 47.06
CA GLY A 48 -9.20 16.51 47.70
C GLY A 48 -10.27 15.65 47.02
N PHE A 49 -9.95 14.91 45.96
CA PHE A 49 -10.87 13.97 45.28
C PHE A 49 -10.28 12.56 45.24
N SER A 50 -11.13 11.54 45.03
CA SER A 50 -10.80 10.11 45.14
C SER A 50 -9.97 9.58 43.97
N LEU A 51 -10.20 10.07 42.73
CA LEU A 51 -9.55 9.53 41.54
C LEU A 51 -8.63 10.52 40.82
N PRO A 52 -7.44 10.08 40.35
CA PRO A 52 -6.59 10.88 39.48
C PRO A 52 -7.16 10.96 38.06
N VAL A 53 -6.89 12.05 37.35
CA VAL A 53 -7.21 12.17 35.91
C VAL A 53 -5.95 11.93 35.09
N ILE A 54 -6.08 11.11 34.06
CA ILE A 54 -5.05 10.86 33.06
C ILE A 54 -5.38 11.72 31.84
N VAL A 55 -4.45 12.59 31.47
CA VAL A 55 -4.57 13.42 30.26
C VAL A 55 -3.80 12.75 29.14
N MET A 56 -4.50 12.35 28.09
CA MET A 56 -3.93 11.53 27.01
C MET A 56 -3.19 12.35 25.94
N ASP A 57 -3.48 13.65 25.84
CA ASP A 57 -2.89 14.53 24.82
C ASP A 57 -1.66 15.31 25.32
N TYR A 58 -1.02 16.01 24.39
CA TYR A 58 0.19 16.77 24.64
C TYR A 58 -0.06 17.97 25.55
N ALA A 59 0.93 18.28 26.38
CA ALA A 59 0.96 19.51 27.16
C ALA A 59 1.40 20.75 26.35
N ALA A 60 1.39 20.65 25.03
CA ALA A 60 1.66 21.76 24.12
C ALA A 60 0.87 21.60 22.81
N SER A 61 0.58 22.72 22.15
CA SER A 61 -0.07 22.76 20.84
C SER A 61 0.56 23.86 19.99
N ARG A 62 0.56 23.66 18.67
CA ARG A 62 0.89 24.70 17.69
C ARG A 62 -0.30 25.57 17.31
N GLU A 63 -1.50 25.02 17.48
CA GLU A 63 -2.76 25.63 17.10
C GLU A 63 -3.31 26.47 18.26
N LEU A 64 -3.99 27.59 17.95
CA LEU A 64 -4.65 28.46 18.92
C LEU A 64 -5.90 27.82 19.56
N GLU A 65 -6.35 26.70 19.02
CA GLU A 65 -7.39 25.86 19.61
C GLU A 65 -6.90 24.42 19.66
N THR A 66 -7.27 23.68 20.70
CA THR A 66 -6.88 22.27 20.85
C THR A 66 -8.02 21.44 21.42
N SER A 67 -7.88 20.12 21.37
CA SER A 67 -8.75 19.18 22.06
C SER A 67 -7.99 18.46 23.18
N LEU A 68 -8.74 17.96 24.16
CA LEU A 68 -8.20 17.29 25.33
C LEU A 68 -9.03 16.08 25.71
N ARG A 69 -8.40 14.91 25.67
CA ARG A 69 -8.90 13.61 26.05
C ARG A 69 -8.46 13.30 27.47
N LEU A 70 -9.45 12.93 28.26
CA LEU A 70 -9.35 12.69 29.69
C LEU A 70 -9.82 11.26 29.98
N GLU A 71 -9.07 10.56 30.81
CA GLU A 71 -9.41 9.21 31.26
C GLU A 71 -9.29 9.09 32.78
N ILE A 72 -10.23 8.39 33.39
CA ILE A 72 -10.19 8.01 34.80
C ILE A 72 -9.72 6.55 34.88
N PRO A 73 -8.83 6.18 35.82
CA PRO A 73 -8.39 4.79 35.99
C PRO A 73 -9.55 3.80 36.11
N GLU A 74 -9.40 2.63 35.50
CA GLU A 74 -10.41 1.57 35.50
C GLU A 74 -10.70 1.03 36.90
N ASP A 75 -9.71 1.03 37.79
CA ASP A 75 -9.79 0.43 39.15
C ASP A 75 -10.73 1.16 40.14
N GLY A 76 -11.38 2.25 39.73
CA GLY A 76 -12.28 3.04 40.57
C GLY A 76 -13.76 2.66 40.40
N PRO A 77 -14.60 2.70 41.47
CA PRO A 77 -16.04 2.41 41.37
C PRO A 77 -16.86 3.51 40.67
N GLU A 78 -16.26 4.66 40.40
CA GLU A 78 -16.94 5.87 39.90
C GLU A 78 -17.04 5.84 38.37
N SER A 79 -18.20 6.24 37.82
CA SER A 79 -18.49 6.29 36.38
C SER A 79 -18.86 7.71 35.95
N LEU A 80 -18.43 8.09 34.75
CA LEU A 80 -18.82 9.31 34.06
C LEU A 80 -20.09 9.15 33.23
N GLU A 81 -20.66 7.95 33.14
CA GLU A 81 -21.84 7.67 32.32
C GLU A 81 -23.03 8.56 32.72
N GLY A 82 -23.55 9.33 31.76
CA GLY A 82 -24.60 10.33 32.00
C GLY A 82 -24.16 11.55 32.83
N GLY A 83 -22.86 11.68 33.10
CA GLY A 83 -22.24 12.78 33.82
C GLY A 83 -21.88 13.97 32.93
N SER A 84 -20.96 14.80 33.41
CA SER A 84 -20.50 15.98 32.67
C SER A 84 -19.01 16.26 32.87
N CYS A 85 -18.38 16.79 31.82
CA CYS A 85 -17.03 17.29 31.86
C CYS A 85 -17.05 18.79 31.59
N THR A 86 -16.42 19.57 32.46
CA THR A 86 -16.27 21.02 32.26
C THR A 86 -14.83 21.41 32.47
N MET A 87 -14.34 22.32 31.63
CA MET A 87 -13.00 22.87 31.73
C MET A 87 -13.06 24.38 31.82
N THR A 88 -12.39 24.95 32.81
CA THR A 88 -12.40 26.39 33.09
C THR A 88 -10.98 26.92 32.95
N ALA A 89 -10.76 27.85 32.02
CA ALA A 89 -9.52 28.60 31.91
C ALA A 89 -9.32 29.53 33.11
N GLN A 90 -8.08 29.94 33.40
CA GLN A 90 -7.81 30.98 34.42
C GLN A 90 -8.54 32.30 34.15
N SER A 91 -8.82 32.63 32.89
CA SER A 91 -9.62 33.80 32.49
C SER A 91 -11.11 33.67 32.85
N GLY A 92 -11.56 32.50 33.33
CA GLY A 92 -12.96 32.20 33.62
C GLY A 92 -13.75 31.68 32.43
N ARG A 93 -13.17 31.64 31.21
CA ARG A 93 -13.81 31.03 30.03
C ARG A 93 -14.01 29.53 30.28
N LYS A 94 -15.22 29.04 30.01
CA LYS A 94 -15.60 27.64 30.19
C LYS A 94 -15.75 26.95 28.84
N SER A 95 -15.23 25.73 28.76
CA SER A 95 -15.45 24.78 27.68
C SER A 95 -16.18 23.57 28.26
N THR A 96 -17.19 23.08 27.57
CA THR A 96 -17.92 21.87 27.95
C THR A 96 -17.33 20.70 27.20
N GLY A 97 -17.10 19.58 27.89
CA GLY A 97 -16.66 18.34 27.30
C GLY A 97 -17.79 17.33 27.15
N GLU A 98 -17.65 16.46 26.16
CA GLU A 98 -18.48 15.30 25.91
C GLU A 98 -17.96 14.09 26.69
N ILE A 99 -18.87 13.24 27.19
CA ILE A 99 -18.51 11.96 27.79
C ILE A 99 -18.55 10.89 26.68
N LEU A 100 -17.39 10.34 26.34
CA LEU A 100 -17.26 9.33 25.28
C LEU A 100 -17.54 7.92 25.79
N SER A 101 -17.29 7.66 27.07
CA SER A 101 -17.53 6.36 27.70
C SER A 101 -17.62 6.52 29.23
N PRO A 102 -17.99 5.48 30.00
CA PRO A 102 -18.03 5.52 31.46
C PRO A 102 -16.74 6.01 32.14
N LYS A 103 -15.60 6.00 31.45
CA LYS A 103 -14.29 6.40 32.00
C LYS A 103 -13.58 7.48 31.19
N ARG A 104 -14.16 7.94 30.07
CA ARG A 104 -13.49 8.86 29.14
C ARG A 104 -14.33 10.08 28.82
N ALA A 105 -13.66 11.23 28.74
CA ALA A 105 -14.26 12.49 28.31
C ALA A 105 -13.35 13.18 27.29
N LEU A 106 -13.96 13.99 26.43
CA LEU A 106 -13.29 14.82 25.42
C LEU A 106 -13.75 16.27 25.57
N VAL A 107 -12.80 17.19 25.64
CA VAL A 107 -13.07 18.63 25.61
C VAL A 107 -12.50 19.19 24.32
N GLU A 108 -13.35 19.69 23.44
CA GLU A 108 -12.95 20.26 22.15
C GLU A 108 -12.88 21.78 22.18
N ASN A 109 -12.25 22.36 21.15
CA ASN A 109 -12.21 23.81 20.90
C ASN A 109 -11.73 24.61 22.12
N ILE A 110 -10.65 24.12 22.73
CA ILE A 110 -10.02 24.75 23.90
C ILE A 110 -9.19 25.93 23.39
N PRO A 111 -9.58 27.17 23.72
CA PRO A 111 -8.84 28.34 23.29
C PRO A 111 -7.52 28.44 24.05
N LEU A 112 -6.44 28.56 23.31
CA LEU A 112 -5.10 28.79 23.82
C LEU A 112 -4.68 30.23 23.50
N ASN A 113 -4.12 30.90 24.49
CA ASN A 113 -3.44 32.16 24.25
C ASN A 113 -2.07 31.86 23.61
N PRO A 114 -1.66 32.65 22.61
CA PRO A 114 -0.42 32.42 21.88
C PRO A 114 0.81 32.52 22.79
N GLU A 115 1.79 31.66 22.51
CA GLU A 115 3.16 31.68 23.05
C GLU A 115 3.29 31.62 24.59
N GLN A 116 2.23 31.19 25.29
CA GLN A 116 2.21 31.12 26.74
C GLN A 116 1.64 29.82 27.30
N ALA A 117 1.85 29.61 28.60
CA ALA A 117 1.26 28.51 29.34
C ALA A 117 -0.20 28.82 29.65
N ASN A 118 -1.11 27.99 29.15
CA ASN A 118 -2.54 28.09 29.40
C ASN A 118 -2.92 27.12 30.50
N HIS A 119 -3.44 27.65 31.60
CA HIS A 119 -3.82 26.86 32.76
C HIS A 119 -5.33 26.67 32.80
N PHE A 120 -5.73 25.41 32.95
CA PHE A 120 -7.11 24.96 32.95
C PHE A 120 -7.40 24.17 34.21
N LYS A 121 -8.62 24.34 34.72
CA LYS A 121 -9.21 23.52 35.74
C LYS A 121 -10.26 22.63 35.09
N VAL A 122 -10.05 21.33 35.15
CA VAL A 122 -11.02 20.32 34.69
C VAL A 122 -11.82 19.85 35.89
N ASP A 123 -13.13 19.81 35.73
CA ASP A 123 -14.10 19.29 36.69
C ASP A 123 -14.91 18.18 35.99
N LEU A 124 -14.74 16.94 36.47
CA LEU A 124 -15.49 15.76 36.03
C LEU A 124 -16.56 15.44 37.07
N LYS A 125 -17.80 15.25 36.62
CA LYS A 125 -18.95 14.96 37.48
C LYS A 125 -19.71 13.73 36.99
N ASP A 126 -20.31 13.01 37.92
CA ASP A 126 -21.21 11.89 37.63
C ASP A 126 -22.61 12.36 37.19
N ARG A 127 -23.50 11.41 36.92
CA ARG A 127 -24.91 11.66 36.56
C ARG A 127 -25.69 12.41 37.64
N ALA A 128 -25.32 12.27 38.92
CA ALA A 128 -25.94 12.99 40.02
C ALA A 128 -25.38 14.41 40.20
N GLY A 129 -24.42 14.81 39.37
CA GLY A 129 -23.73 16.10 39.46
C GLY A 129 -22.68 16.16 40.57
N GLN A 130 -22.35 15.04 41.21
CA GLN A 130 -21.31 14.96 42.21
C GLN A 130 -19.93 14.96 41.55
N PRO A 131 -18.94 15.66 42.12
CA PRO A 131 -17.60 15.71 41.55
C PRO A 131 -16.90 14.36 41.71
N VAL A 132 -16.52 13.77 40.58
CA VAL A 132 -15.74 12.53 40.50
C VAL A 132 -14.26 12.86 40.59
N SER A 133 -13.82 13.87 39.84
CA SER A 133 -12.41 14.26 39.81
C SER A 133 -12.20 15.71 39.38
N GLN A 134 -11.09 16.30 39.83
CA GLN A 134 -10.73 17.67 39.50
C GLN A 134 -9.22 17.81 39.28
N ALA A 135 -8.81 18.18 38.08
CA ALA A 135 -7.40 18.31 37.71
C ALA A 135 -7.04 19.73 37.27
N GLN A 136 -5.82 20.15 37.57
CA GLN A 136 -5.24 21.37 37.00
C GLN A 136 -4.28 20.97 35.88
N ILE A 137 -4.58 21.41 34.67
CA ILE A 137 -3.86 21.04 33.44
C ILE A 137 -3.22 22.30 32.87
N THR A 138 -2.03 22.14 32.31
CA THR A 138 -1.29 23.24 31.68
C THR A 138 -0.95 22.82 30.25
N ILE A 139 -1.41 23.60 29.28
CA ILE A 139 -1.14 23.42 27.85
C ILE A 139 -0.36 24.64 27.35
N TYR A 140 0.84 24.42 26.84
CA TYR A 140 1.68 25.50 26.31
C TYR A 140 1.41 25.71 24.83
N HIS A 141 1.01 26.90 24.42
CA HIS A 141 0.96 27.22 23.00
C HIS A 141 2.36 27.57 22.51
N ASN A 142 2.85 26.89 21.47
CA ASN A 142 4.09 27.23 20.80
C ASN A 142 3.90 27.06 19.29
N PRO A 143 3.98 28.14 18.47
CA PRO A 143 3.80 28.03 17.02
C PRO A 143 4.84 27.13 16.34
N ASN A 144 5.99 26.94 16.99
CA ASN A 144 7.06 26.03 16.53
C ASN A 144 6.96 24.64 17.17
N PHE A 145 5.85 24.31 17.85
CA PHE A 145 5.63 22.98 18.36
C PHE A 145 5.49 22.01 17.19
N VAL A 146 6.49 21.15 17.05
CA VAL A 146 6.42 20.00 16.17
C VAL A 146 5.83 18.87 16.98
N GLU A 147 4.61 18.46 16.62
CA GLU A 147 4.02 17.25 17.18
C GLU A 147 4.99 16.08 16.92
N PRO A 148 5.41 15.33 17.94
CA PRO A 148 6.35 14.25 17.70
C PRO A 148 5.65 13.17 16.87
N LEU A 149 6.15 12.95 15.66
CA LEU A 149 5.68 11.89 14.76
C LEU A 149 5.74 10.54 15.50
N GLY A 150 4.61 9.84 15.58
CA GLY A 150 4.51 8.49 16.16
C GLY A 150 3.98 8.37 17.60
N LEU A 151 3.28 9.40 18.12
CA LEU A 151 2.69 9.37 19.46
C LEU A 151 1.15 9.26 19.51
N ASN A 152 0.47 9.14 18.36
CA ASN A 152 -0.96 8.81 18.36
C ASN A 152 -1.17 7.34 18.80
N THR A 153 -1.40 7.22 20.12
CA THR A 153 -2.22 6.24 20.85
C THR A 153 -1.83 4.78 20.90
N SER A 154 -0.55 4.42 20.74
CA SER A 154 -0.05 3.12 21.24
C SER A 154 1.46 3.04 21.44
N ALA A 155 1.88 2.37 22.53
CA ALA A 155 3.28 1.96 22.69
C ALA A 155 3.67 0.89 21.66
N ASN A 156 2.68 0.11 21.22
CA ASN A 156 2.82 -1.07 20.40
C ASN A 156 2.29 -0.75 19.00
N VAL A 157 3.12 -0.96 18.00
CA VAL A 157 2.71 -0.94 16.59
C VAL A 157 2.89 -2.34 16.02
N LEU A 158 2.15 -2.69 14.97
CA LEU A 158 2.42 -3.92 14.23
C LEU A 158 3.83 -3.87 13.60
N SER A 159 4.65 -4.88 13.86
CA SER A 159 6.00 -4.99 13.30
C SER A 159 6.02 -5.52 11.86
N TYR A 160 4.94 -6.14 11.42
CA TYR A 160 4.72 -6.71 10.08
C TYR A 160 3.28 -6.41 9.63
N ALA A 161 3.03 -6.46 8.32
CA ALA A 161 1.67 -6.35 7.80
C ALA A 161 0.92 -7.66 8.02
N ILE A 162 -0.35 -7.59 8.41
CA ILE A 162 -1.24 -8.76 8.47
C ILE A 162 -2.04 -8.79 7.18
N SER A 163 -2.00 -9.91 6.48
CA SER A 163 -2.74 -10.11 5.23
C SER A 163 -3.50 -11.44 5.26
N LEU A 164 -4.49 -11.53 4.38
CA LEU A 164 -5.37 -12.65 4.20
C LEU A 164 -5.34 -13.05 2.73
N GLU A 165 -5.19 -14.33 2.43
CA GLU A 165 -5.31 -14.80 1.06
C GLU A 165 -6.78 -15.02 0.71
N VAL A 166 -7.25 -14.29 -0.31
CA VAL A 166 -8.65 -14.26 -0.75
C VAL A 166 -8.73 -14.49 -2.25
N TYR A 167 -9.88 -14.98 -2.72
CA TYR A 167 -10.10 -15.18 -4.14
C TYR A 167 -10.58 -13.89 -4.81
N ASP A 168 -9.85 -13.40 -5.81
CA ASP A 168 -10.27 -12.27 -6.64
C ASP A 168 -11.00 -12.77 -7.89
N THR A 169 -12.28 -12.40 -8.01
CA THR A 169 -13.09 -12.75 -9.17
C THR A 169 -12.65 -12.05 -10.46
N ALA A 170 -12.04 -10.86 -10.37
CA ALA A 170 -11.55 -10.12 -11.53
C ALA A 170 -10.29 -10.78 -12.12
N GLN A 171 -9.36 -11.20 -11.26
CA GLN A 171 -8.10 -11.84 -11.66
C GLN A 171 -8.20 -13.37 -11.71
N ARG A 172 -9.32 -13.96 -11.29
CA ARG A 172 -9.56 -15.41 -11.20
C ARG A 172 -8.46 -16.18 -10.46
N SER A 173 -7.82 -15.55 -9.49
CA SER A 173 -6.67 -16.07 -8.75
C SER A 173 -6.75 -15.70 -7.27
N LEU A 174 -5.94 -16.38 -6.45
CA LEU A 174 -5.77 -16.03 -5.04
C LEU A 174 -4.83 -14.83 -4.93
N ILE A 175 -5.24 -13.82 -4.18
CA ILE A 175 -4.46 -12.61 -3.92
C ILE A 175 -4.27 -12.42 -2.42
N ARG A 176 -3.18 -11.75 -2.03
CA ARG A 176 -2.97 -11.31 -0.64
C ARG A 176 -3.66 -9.96 -0.42
N HIS A 177 -4.72 -9.98 0.38
CA HIS A 177 -5.44 -8.79 0.82
C HIS A 177 -4.92 -8.32 2.18
N THR A 178 -4.39 -7.11 2.25
CA THR A 178 -3.85 -6.56 3.49
C THR A 178 -4.97 -6.17 4.45
N LEU A 179 -4.97 -6.79 5.63
CA LEU A 179 -5.92 -6.52 6.71
C LEU A 179 -5.44 -5.36 7.60
N ALA A 180 -4.15 -5.35 7.93
CA ALA A 180 -3.55 -4.26 8.70
C ALA A 180 -2.12 -4.01 8.20
N GLU A 181 -1.78 -2.76 7.95
CA GLU A 181 -0.46 -2.40 7.47
C GLU A 181 0.60 -2.51 8.56
N LYS A 182 1.86 -2.66 8.14
CA LYS A 182 3.00 -2.53 9.05
C LYS A 182 2.98 -1.13 9.68
N LEU A 183 3.35 -1.07 10.96
CA LEU A 183 3.31 0.14 11.80
C LEU A 183 1.90 0.62 12.17
N THR A 184 0.85 -0.17 11.90
CA THR A 184 -0.49 0.15 12.40
C THR A 184 -0.45 0.23 13.94
N PRO A 185 -0.97 1.31 14.54
CA PRO A 185 -1.00 1.47 16.00
C PRO A 185 -1.95 0.47 16.67
N LEU A 186 -1.56 -0.07 17.84
CA LEU A 186 -2.32 -1.08 18.59
C LEU A 186 -2.74 -0.63 20.00
N PRO A 187 -4.00 -0.78 20.40
CA PRO A 187 -5.00 -1.60 19.72
C PRO A 187 -5.66 -0.86 18.56
N CYS A 188 -6.00 -1.60 17.51
CA CYS A 188 -6.88 -1.13 16.45
C CYS A 188 -8.16 -1.96 16.46
N PHE A 189 -9.30 -1.30 16.30
CA PHE A 189 -10.62 -1.93 16.40
C PHE A 189 -11.40 -1.65 15.12
N ASP A 190 -12.33 -2.55 14.80
CA ASP A 190 -13.35 -2.37 13.77
C ASP A 190 -12.82 -2.08 12.35
N LEU A 191 -11.70 -2.70 11.97
CA LEU A 191 -11.24 -2.70 10.57
C LEU A 191 -12.17 -3.60 9.75
N GLU A 192 -12.90 -3.01 8.80
CA GLU A 192 -13.86 -3.73 7.97
C GLU A 192 -13.28 -3.99 6.57
N HIS A 193 -13.32 -5.24 6.14
CA HIS A 193 -12.84 -5.68 4.82
C HIS A 193 -13.90 -6.53 4.14
N THR A 194 -14.01 -6.41 2.83
CA THR A 194 -14.93 -7.21 2.00
C THR A 194 -14.15 -7.97 0.94
N PHE A 195 -14.55 -9.21 0.68
CA PHE A 195 -13.99 -10.06 -0.36
C PHE A 195 -15.02 -11.08 -0.86
N ASN A 196 -14.70 -11.78 -1.94
CA ASN A 196 -15.64 -12.65 -2.64
C ASN A 196 -15.43 -14.12 -2.28
N PHE A 197 -16.53 -14.85 -2.13
CA PHE A 197 -16.55 -16.27 -1.84
C PHE A 197 -16.09 -17.11 -3.05
N PRO A 198 -15.09 -18.00 -2.89
CA PRO A 198 -14.67 -18.90 -3.95
C PRO A 198 -15.77 -19.92 -4.25
N THR A 199 -15.99 -20.21 -5.52
CA THR A 199 -17.15 -20.98 -5.98
C THR A 199 -17.12 -22.45 -5.54
N GLY A 200 -18.21 -22.97 -4.96
CA GLY A 200 -18.44 -24.42 -4.80
C GLY A 200 -17.68 -25.11 -3.66
N ALA A 201 -17.17 -24.37 -2.69
CA ALA A 201 -16.46 -24.92 -1.54
C ALA A 201 -17.38 -25.08 -0.31
N GLU A 202 -17.41 -26.26 0.30
CA GLU A 202 -18.10 -26.50 1.59
C GLU A 202 -17.37 -25.84 2.78
N VAL A 203 -16.14 -25.41 2.58
CA VAL A 203 -15.27 -24.79 3.60
C VAL A 203 -14.49 -23.65 2.98
N ILE A 204 -14.57 -22.45 3.58
CA ILE A 204 -13.66 -21.36 3.25
C ILE A 204 -12.36 -21.58 4.01
N SER A 205 -11.26 -21.69 3.28
CA SER A 205 -9.93 -21.59 3.83
C SER A 205 -9.49 -20.12 3.80
N LEU A 206 -9.16 -19.59 4.97
CA LEU A 206 -8.72 -18.22 5.21
C LEU A 206 -7.29 -18.24 5.78
N PRO A 207 -6.25 -18.33 4.94
CA PRO A 207 -4.87 -18.30 5.37
C PRO A 207 -4.48 -16.87 5.76
N VAL A 208 -4.09 -16.68 7.02
CA VAL A 208 -3.64 -15.40 7.57
C VAL A 208 -2.12 -15.37 7.58
N TYR A 209 -1.54 -14.33 6.98
CA TYR A 209 -0.10 -14.13 6.86
C TYR A 209 0.38 -12.92 7.65
N GLY A 210 1.60 -13.00 8.18
CA GLY A 210 2.38 -11.89 8.68
C GLY A 210 3.57 -11.64 7.74
N ASP A 211 3.53 -10.55 6.97
CA ASP A 211 4.38 -10.34 5.79
C ASP A 211 4.31 -11.57 4.84
N SER A 212 5.37 -12.39 4.78
CA SER A 212 5.45 -13.60 3.95
C SER A 212 5.04 -14.90 4.66
N GLN A 213 4.96 -14.88 5.99
CA GLN A 213 4.83 -16.08 6.83
C GLN A 213 3.36 -16.42 7.11
N LEU A 214 2.96 -17.66 6.85
CA LEU A 214 1.65 -18.17 7.24
C LEU A 214 1.59 -18.26 8.77
N ILE A 215 0.72 -17.45 9.40
CA ILE A 215 0.48 -17.48 10.84
C ILE A 215 -0.47 -18.63 11.17
N LYS A 216 -1.62 -18.66 10.49
CA LYS A 216 -2.68 -19.64 10.73
C LYS A 216 -3.63 -19.73 9.55
N THR A 217 -4.06 -20.94 9.22
CA THR A 217 -5.18 -21.15 8.30
C THR A 217 -6.45 -21.36 9.09
N ILE A 218 -7.44 -20.51 8.87
CA ILE A 218 -8.76 -20.65 9.47
C ILE A 218 -9.66 -21.38 8.47
N GLN A 219 -10.40 -22.37 8.93
CA GLN A 219 -11.37 -23.10 8.14
C GLN A 219 -12.77 -22.76 8.66
N VAL A 220 -13.57 -22.12 7.81
CA VAL A 220 -14.94 -21.76 8.13
C VAL A 220 -15.86 -22.69 7.34
N PRO A 221 -16.61 -23.59 7.99
CA PRO A 221 -17.59 -24.42 7.29
C PRO A 221 -18.72 -23.54 6.77
N VAL A 222 -19.13 -23.77 5.52
CA VAL A 222 -20.12 -22.96 4.82
C VAL A 222 -21.22 -23.85 4.29
N MET A 223 -22.46 -23.36 4.33
CA MET A 223 -23.61 -24.09 3.81
C MET A 223 -23.56 -24.15 2.27
N ASP A 224 -24.05 -25.25 1.68
CA ASP A 224 -23.97 -25.56 0.24
C ASP A 224 -24.76 -24.58 -0.67
N ASP A 225 -25.43 -23.58 -0.09
CA ASP A 225 -26.35 -22.66 -0.75
C ASP A 225 -25.74 -21.29 -1.07
N ILE A 226 -24.46 -21.05 -0.74
CA ILE A 226 -23.81 -19.77 -1.00
C ILE A 226 -23.42 -19.66 -2.48
N PRO A 227 -23.92 -18.64 -3.21
CA PRO A 227 -23.59 -18.47 -4.61
C PRO A 227 -22.10 -18.14 -4.80
N ALA A 228 -21.57 -18.61 -5.92
CA ALA A 228 -20.28 -18.21 -6.46
C ALA A 228 -20.11 -16.68 -6.42
N GLY A 229 -19.06 -16.19 -5.77
CA GLY A 229 -18.77 -14.75 -5.68
C GLY A 229 -19.62 -13.99 -4.65
N ALA A 230 -20.32 -14.67 -3.75
CA ALA A 230 -21.00 -14.04 -2.64
C ALA A 230 -20.04 -13.18 -1.80
N GLU A 231 -20.51 -12.01 -1.36
CA GLU A 231 -19.70 -11.10 -0.56
C GLU A 231 -19.55 -11.63 0.88
N VAL A 232 -18.32 -11.62 1.37
CA VAL A 232 -17.95 -11.91 2.75
C VAL A 232 -17.42 -10.62 3.38
N THR A 233 -18.09 -10.16 4.44
CA THR A 233 -17.63 -9.02 5.23
C THR A 233 -16.89 -9.53 6.46
N LEU A 234 -15.69 -9.01 6.71
CA LEU A 234 -14.84 -9.37 7.84
C LEU A 234 -14.52 -8.12 8.65
N ARG A 235 -14.91 -8.12 9.93
CA ARG A 235 -14.50 -7.12 10.92
C ARG A 235 -13.37 -7.63 11.76
N ILE A 236 -12.36 -6.80 11.94
CA ILE A 236 -11.09 -7.19 12.55
C ILE A 236 -10.76 -6.23 13.67
N SER A 237 -10.36 -6.79 14.80
CA SER A 237 -9.82 -6.07 15.95
C SER A 237 -8.49 -6.70 16.36
N ILE A 238 -7.48 -5.87 16.59
CA ILE A 238 -6.16 -6.29 17.06
C ILE A 238 -5.91 -5.60 18.39
N ASP A 239 -5.75 -6.40 19.44
CA ASP A 239 -5.51 -5.85 20.78
C ASP A 239 -4.05 -5.38 20.98
N ALA A 240 -3.76 -4.83 22.16
CA ALA A 240 -2.42 -4.35 22.51
C ALA A 240 -1.36 -5.47 22.57
N ASN A 241 -1.77 -6.74 22.68
CA ASN A 241 -0.91 -7.93 22.70
C ASN A 241 -0.81 -8.61 21.33
N GLN A 242 -1.25 -7.96 20.25
CA GLN A 242 -1.28 -8.49 18.88
C GLN A 242 -2.22 -9.69 18.70
N LYS A 243 -3.20 -9.87 19.58
CA LYS A 243 -4.25 -10.88 19.38
C LYS A 243 -5.25 -10.36 18.35
N LEU A 244 -5.37 -11.11 17.26
CA LEU A 244 -6.34 -10.85 16.20
C LEU A 244 -7.68 -11.49 16.57
N GLN A 245 -8.74 -10.69 16.57
CA GLN A 245 -10.12 -11.15 16.65
C GLN A 245 -10.84 -10.76 15.35
N CYS A 246 -11.49 -11.74 14.73
CA CYS A 246 -12.21 -11.54 13.49
C CYS A 246 -13.67 -11.99 13.63
N GLN A 247 -14.58 -11.19 13.10
CA GLN A 247 -16.00 -11.48 12.99
C GLN A 247 -16.40 -11.38 11.52
N GLY A 248 -16.75 -12.52 10.93
CA GLY A 248 -17.20 -12.64 9.56
C GLY A 248 -18.72 -12.71 9.44
N HIS A 249 -19.23 -12.20 8.32
CA HIS A 249 -20.64 -12.25 7.96
C HIS A 249 -20.79 -12.51 6.46
N ILE A 250 -21.67 -13.45 6.10
CA ILE A 250 -22.03 -13.76 4.72
C ILE A 250 -23.53 -13.46 4.54
N PRO A 251 -23.89 -12.25 4.04
CA PRO A 251 -25.27 -11.80 3.97
C PRO A 251 -26.15 -12.63 3.02
N GLN A 252 -25.55 -13.23 2.00
CA GLN A 252 -26.26 -13.92 0.92
C GLN A 252 -26.54 -15.40 1.24
N ALA A 253 -26.06 -15.91 2.38
CA ALA A 253 -26.43 -17.22 2.87
C ALA A 253 -27.91 -17.23 3.29
N VAL A 254 -28.66 -18.32 3.07
CA VAL A 254 -30.10 -18.40 3.39
C VAL A 254 -30.41 -18.10 4.87
N ARG A 255 -29.41 -18.22 5.75
CA ARG A 255 -29.53 -17.96 7.19
C ARG A 255 -28.73 -16.76 7.71
N ASN A 256 -28.19 -15.88 6.86
CA ASN A 256 -27.23 -14.83 7.26
C ASN A 256 -26.13 -15.41 8.18
N GLN A 257 -25.17 -16.10 7.58
CA GLN A 257 -24.19 -16.84 8.35
C GLN A 257 -23.18 -15.88 8.99
N HIS A 258 -23.01 -15.99 10.31
CA HIS A 258 -21.95 -15.34 11.07
C HIS A 258 -20.92 -16.35 11.53
N PHE A 259 -19.66 -15.94 11.59
CA PHE A 259 -18.58 -16.75 12.14
C PHE A 259 -17.55 -15.86 12.85
N ASP A 260 -16.92 -16.41 13.88
CA ASP A 260 -15.89 -15.74 14.65
C ASP A 260 -14.64 -16.62 14.75
N PHE A 261 -13.47 -15.99 14.72
CA PHE A 261 -12.22 -16.68 14.99
C PHE A 261 -11.21 -15.75 15.64
N SER A 262 -10.23 -16.36 16.31
CA SER A 262 -9.10 -15.65 16.86
C SER A 262 -7.79 -16.29 16.46
N VAL A 263 -6.82 -15.44 16.17
CA VAL A 263 -5.44 -15.80 15.92
C VAL A 263 -4.62 -15.18 17.04
N ASP A 264 -4.10 -16.04 17.91
CA ASP A 264 -3.13 -15.62 18.91
C ASP A 264 -1.81 -15.23 18.22
N SER A 265 -1.01 -14.38 18.87
CA SER A 265 0.29 -13.99 18.35
C SER A 265 1.13 -15.24 18.09
N PRO A 266 1.82 -15.36 16.93
CA PRO A 266 2.64 -16.53 16.63
C PRO A 266 3.68 -16.73 17.74
N GLU A 267 3.98 -18.00 18.06
CA GLU A 267 5.05 -18.28 19.02
C GLU A 267 6.35 -17.61 18.56
N PRO A 268 7.15 -17.04 19.49
CA PRO A 268 8.40 -16.39 19.12
C PRO A 268 9.27 -17.35 18.32
N GLU A 269 9.72 -16.93 17.14
CA GLU A 269 10.58 -17.77 16.32
C GLU A 269 11.83 -18.19 17.12
N PRO A 270 12.24 -19.46 17.02
CA PRO A 270 13.48 -19.90 17.63
C PRO A 270 14.64 -19.12 17.02
N VAL A 271 15.55 -18.63 17.86
CA VAL A 271 16.74 -17.90 17.41
C VAL A 271 17.58 -18.83 16.53
N PRO A 272 17.82 -18.47 15.24
CA PRO A 272 18.63 -19.29 14.35
C PRO A 272 20.03 -19.55 14.91
N THR A 273 20.56 -20.74 14.69
CA THR A 273 21.89 -21.10 15.18
C THR A 273 22.98 -20.66 14.21
N LEU A 274 24.23 -20.58 14.69
CA LEU A 274 25.39 -20.34 13.82
C LEU A 274 25.51 -21.41 12.73
N ALA A 275 25.10 -22.65 13.02
CA ALA A 275 25.12 -23.74 12.03
C ALA A 275 24.11 -23.48 10.90
N ASP A 276 22.95 -22.89 11.20
CA ASP A 276 21.96 -22.52 10.20
C ASP A 276 22.48 -21.37 9.32
N PHE A 277 23.14 -20.38 9.93
CA PHE A 277 23.79 -19.32 9.19
C PHE A 277 24.87 -19.85 8.24
N LYS A 278 25.73 -20.78 8.70
CA LYS A 278 26.75 -21.40 7.84
C LYS A 278 26.16 -22.18 6.66
N LYS A 279 24.98 -22.78 6.81
CA LYS A 279 24.26 -23.42 5.68
C LYS A 279 23.78 -22.38 4.67
N LEU A 280 23.16 -21.29 5.13
CA LEU A 280 22.69 -20.22 4.26
C LEU A 280 23.85 -19.49 3.57
N GLU A 281 24.95 -19.26 4.29
CA GLU A 281 26.18 -18.70 3.74
C GLU A 281 26.75 -19.59 2.61
N ALA A 282 26.79 -20.92 2.81
CA ALA A 282 27.20 -21.85 1.76
C ALA A 282 26.26 -21.83 0.54
N LYS A 283 24.93 -21.76 0.76
CA LYS A 283 23.92 -21.60 -0.31
C LYS A 283 24.15 -20.30 -1.08
N ALA A 284 24.42 -19.20 -0.37
CA ALA A 284 24.70 -17.88 -0.94
C ALA A 284 25.93 -17.90 -1.86
N TYR A 285 27.05 -18.48 -1.41
CA TYR A 285 28.26 -18.59 -2.23
C TYR A 285 28.06 -19.51 -3.45
N ALA A 286 27.31 -20.60 -3.31
CA ALA A 286 26.99 -21.47 -4.44
C ALA A 286 26.15 -20.75 -5.51
N LEU A 287 25.12 -20.01 -5.11
CA LEU A 287 24.29 -19.21 -6.02
C LEU A 287 25.09 -18.08 -6.67
N MET A 288 25.94 -17.37 -5.92
CA MET A 288 26.81 -16.34 -6.51
C MET A 288 27.75 -16.89 -7.60
N GLY A 289 28.22 -18.13 -7.45
CA GLY A 289 29.05 -18.79 -8.46
C GLY A 289 28.29 -19.16 -9.75
N GLN A 290 26.97 -19.38 -9.66
CA GLN A 290 26.13 -19.77 -10.80
C GLN A 290 25.61 -18.56 -11.59
N VAL A 291 25.42 -17.42 -10.95
CA VAL A 291 24.71 -16.25 -11.53
C VAL A 291 25.67 -15.19 -12.12
N GLY A 292 26.98 -15.45 -12.10
CA GLY A 292 28.09 -14.49 -12.31
C GLY A 292 28.20 -13.72 -13.63
N SER A 293 27.13 -13.51 -14.41
CA SER A 293 27.15 -12.65 -15.61
C SER A 293 25.83 -11.94 -15.94
N ARG A 294 24.86 -11.88 -15.01
CA ARG A 294 23.56 -11.24 -15.27
C ARG A 294 23.60 -9.70 -15.14
N PRO A 295 22.97 -8.94 -16.05
CA PRO A 295 22.82 -7.49 -15.89
C PRO A 295 22.05 -7.15 -14.61
N GLY A 296 22.57 -6.25 -13.77
CA GLY A 296 21.95 -5.85 -12.49
C GLY A 296 22.32 -6.73 -11.28
N PHE A 297 23.03 -7.84 -11.51
CA PHE A 297 23.49 -8.75 -10.46
C PHE A 297 24.41 -8.08 -9.45
N ASP A 298 25.21 -7.10 -9.86
CA ASP A 298 26.17 -6.42 -8.97
C ASP A 298 25.49 -5.77 -7.75
N LYS A 299 24.32 -5.14 -7.93
CA LYS A 299 23.59 -4.50 -6.81
C LYS A 299 23.03 -5.53 -5.84
N GLN A 300 22.50 -6.62 -6.39
CA GLN A 300 21.93 -7.72 -5.62
C GLN A 300 23.03 -8.51 -4.87
N ALA A 301 24.17 -8.76 -5.52
CA ALA A 301 25.38 -9.33 -4.91
C ALA A 301 25.91 -8.46 -3.75
N VAL A 302 25.97 -7.14 -3.93
CA VAL A 302 26.35 -6.22 -2.85
C VAL A 302 25.38 -6.32 -1.67
N ARG A 303 24.06 -6.36 -1.93
CA ARG A 303 23.03 -6.53 -0.88
C ARG A 303 23.19 -7.86 -0.14
N LEU A 304 23.44 -8.96 -0.85
CA LEU A 304 23.66 -10.27 -0.27
C LEU A 304 24.91 -10.28 0.63
N MET A 305 26.03 -9.71 0.17
CA MET A 305 27.25 -9.60 0.99
C MET A 305 27.03 -8.74 2.24
N GLN A 306 26.27 -7.65 2.13
CA GLN A 306 25.90 -6.82 3.28
C GLN A 306 25.05 -7.60 4.30
N LEU A 307 24.07 -8.38 3.84
CA LEU A 307 23.24 -9.22 4.70
C LEU A 307 24.08 -10.29 5.42
N LEU A 308 24.97 -10.98 4.72
CA LEU A 308 25.89 -11.95 5.33
C LEU A 308 26.73 -11.30 6.45
N GLN A 309 27.31 -10.12 6.19
CA GLN A 309 28.07 -9.37 7.19
C GLN A 309 27.22 -8.89 8.36
N ASP A 310 25.99 -8.46 8.10
CA ASP A 310 25.07 -7.99 9.14
C ASP A 310 24.58 -9.12 10.05
N VAL A 311 24.38 -10.32 9.50
CA VAL A 311 24.08 -11.53 10.28
C VAL A 311 25.27 -11.91 11.16
N ASP A 312 26.48 -11.98 10.59
CA ASP A 312 27.70 -12.33 11.34
C ASP A 312 27.93 -11.35 12.50
N ARG A 313 27.79 -10.04 12.23
CA ARG A 313 27.86 -8.99 13.25
C ARG A 313 26.74 -9.12 14.29
N ALA A 314 25.55 -9.59 13.92
CA ALA A 314 24.46 -9.79 14.88
C ALA A 314 24.75 -10.96 15.83
N PHE A 315 25.37 -12.04 15.34
CA PHE A 315 25.87 -13.14 16.17
C PHE A 315 26.96 -12.68 17.14
N ASP A 316 27.94 -11.90 16.68
CA ASP A 316 29.01 -11.36 17.53
C ASP A 316 28.46 -10.51 18.69
N ASN A 317 27.44 -9.70 18.41
CA ASN A 317 26.79 -8.83 19.39
C ASN A 317 25.73 -9.54 20.25
N ARG A 318 25.42 -10.81 19.97
CA ARG A 318 24.34 -11.58 20.60
C ARG A 318 22.99 -10.85 20.55
N ASP A 319 22.70 -10.21 19.42
CA ASP A 319 21.45 -9.49 19.19
C ASP A 319 20.42 -10.42 18.53
N GLU A 320 19.71 -11.21 19.35
CA GLU A 320 18.76 -12.24 18.91
C GLU A 320 17.70 -11.73 17.94
N ALA A 321 17.15 -10.54 18.19
CA ALA A 321 16.13 -9.94 17.31
C ALA A 321 16.72 -9.63 15.92
N LYS A 322 17.95 -9.09 15.88
CA LYS A 322 18.65 -8.81 14.63
C LYS A 322 19.08 -10.07 13.90
N ILE A 323 19.47 -11.13 14.64
CA ILE A 323 19.79 -12.44 14.06
C ILE A 323 18.56 -13.00 13.33
N ILE A 324 17.41 -13.06 14.01
CA ILE A 324 16.14 -13.56 13.42
C ILE A 324 15.81 -12.76 12.15
N GLN A 325 15.76 -11.43 12.26
CA GLN A 325 15.39 -10.57 11.14
C GLN A 325 16.33 -10.74 9.94
N ARG A 326 17.65 -10.66 10.16
CA ARG A 326 18.62 -10.69 9.05
C ARG A 326 18.78 -12.07 8.44
N MET A 327 18.64 -13.14 9.23
CA MET A 327 18.58 -14.51 8.71
C MET A 327 17.34 -14.73 7.82
N ARG A 328 16.20 -14.15 8.18
CA ARG A 328 14.99 -14.18 7.36
C ARG A 328 15.19 -13.44 6.04
N GLU A 329 15.64 -12.20 6.09
CA GLU A 329 15.94 -11.40 4.89
C GLU A 329 16.98 -12.09 3.99
N LEU A 330 17.96 -12.78 4.58
CA LEU A 330 18.93 -13.58 3.83
C LEU A 330 18.25 -14.78 3.15
N ASN A 331 17.41 -15.53 3.86
CA ASN A 331 16.72 -16.68 3.27
C ASN A 331 15.77 -16.26 2.16
N ASP A 332 14.97 -15.21 2.36
CA ASP A 332 14.06 -14.67 1.34
C ASP A 332 14.82 -14.27 0.07
N LEU A 333 15.96 -13.56 0.22
CA LEU A 333 16.80 -13.19 -0.91
C LEU A 333 17.39 -14.41 -1.62
N LEU A 334 17.77 -15.45 -0.89
CA LEU A 334 18.30 -16.69 -1.46
C LEU A 334 17.22 -17.50 -2.17
N ASP A 335 15.97 -17.45 -1.70
CA ASP A 335 14.84 -18.11 -2.33
C ASP A 335 14.37 -17.35 -3.58
N GLU A 336 14.44 -16.01 -3.60
CA GLU A 336 14.27 -15.20 -4.82
C GLU A 336 15.31 -15.55 -5.89
N TRP A 337 16.52 -15.91 -5.47
CA TRP A 337 17.62 -16.25 -6.38
C TRP A 337 17.65 -17.73 -6.74
N ASP A 338 16.81 -18.55 -6.11
CA ASP A 338 16.76 -19.97 -6.39
C ASP A 338 16.30 -20.18 -7.84
N PRO A 339 17.13 -20.80 -8.71
CA PRO A 339 16.77 -21.07 -10.09
C PRO A 339 15.43 -21.79 -10.26
N SER A 340 15.04 -22.63 -9.28
CA SER A 340 13.76 -23.35 -9.32
C SER A 340 12.54 -22.45 -9.17
N ASN A 341 12.71 -21.24 -8.62
CA ASN A 341 11.62 -20.29 -8.38
C ASN A 341 11.46 -19.28 -9.53
N ILE A 342 12.35 -19.30 -10.52
CA ILE A 342 12.26 -18.45 -11.70
C ILE A 342 11.16 -19.00 -12.62
N GLN A 343 9.96 -18.43 -12.50
CA GLN A 343 8.87 -18.67 -13.45
C GLN A 343 9.09 -17.83 -14.72
N LEU A 344 9.00 -18.48 -15.87
CA LEU A 344 9.01 -17.79 -17.15
C LEU A 344 7.64 -17.16 -17.39
N GLU A 345 7.62 -15.85 -17.61
CA GLU A 345 6.43 -15.13 -18.04
C GLU A 345 6.62 -14.66 -19.50
N PRO A 346 5.81 -15.15 -20.45
CA PRO A 346 4.76 -16.17 -20.31
C PRO A 346 5.30 -17.61 -20.30
N PRO A 347 4.52 -18.62 -19.87
CA PRO A 347 4.91 -20.04 -19.89
C PRO A 347 5.29 -20.56 -21.29
N VAL A 348 6.10 -21.62 -21.34
CA VAL A 348 6.57 -22.21 -22.61
C VAL A 348 5.41 -22.72 -23.47
N GLU A 349 4.31 -23.13 -22.84
CA GLU A 349 3.08 -23.56 -23.51
C GLU A 349 2.41 -22.41 -24.27
N GLU A 350 2.42 -21.19 -23.72
CA GLU A 350 1.85 -20.01 -24.38
C GLU A 350 2.72 -19.54 -25.54
N LEU A 351 4.05 -19.56 -25.38
CA LEU A 351 5.00 -19.35 -26.47
C LEU A 351 4.74 -20.35 -27.63
N ASP A 352 4.55 -21.63 -27.29
CA ASP A 352 4.27 -22.67 -28.28
C ASP A 352 2.94 -22.46 -29.00
N LYS A 353 1.90 -22.07 -28.25
CA LYS A 353 0.60 -21.73 -28.81
C LYS A 353 0.72 -20.56 -29.79
N LEU A 354 1.35 -19.47 -29.38
CA LEU A 354 1.53 -18.28 -30.21
C LEU A 354 2.32 -18.62 -31.49
N ALA A 355 3.44 -19.33 -31.38
CA ALA A 355 4.24 -19.73 -32.53
C ALA A 355 3.45 -20.63 -33.50
N ASN A 356 2.68 -21.60 -32.97
CA ASN A 356 1.84 -22.47 -33.79
C ASN A 356 0.70 -21.69 -34.48
N GLU A 357 0.10 -20.72 -33.80
CA GLU A 357 -0.93 -19.84 -34.38
C GLU A 357 -0.36 -19.01 -35.53
N THR A 358 0.80 -18.37 -35.33
CA THR A 358 1.50 -17.61 -36.38
C THR A 358 1.81 -18.48 -37.61
N LEU A 359 2.37 -19.67 -37.41
CA LEU A 359 2.68 -20.60 -38.50
C LEU A 359 1.41 -21.10 -39.21
N SER A 360 0.32 -21.30 -38.48
CA SER A 360 -0.96 -21.69 -39.06
C SER A 360 -1.52 -20.60 -39.97
N ILE A 361 -1.46 -19.34 -39.54
CA ILE A 361 -1.90 -18.19 -40.36
C ILE A 361 -1.01 -18.05 -41.61
N LEU A 362 0.31 -18.17 -41.45
CA LEU A 362 1.25 -18.17 -42.58
C LEU A 362 0.93 -19.24 -43.62
N SER A 363 0.51 -20.43 -43.19
CA SER A 363 0.20 -21.54 -44.10
C SER A 363 -1.02 -21.30 -45.01
N VAL A 364 -1.93 -20.41 -44.61
CA VAL A 364 -3.14 -20.07 -45.36
C VAL A 364 -3.05 -18.72 -46.08
N LEU A 365 -1.99 -17.95 -45.85
CA LEU A 365 -1.73 -16.69 -46.54
C LEU A 365 -1.34 -16.93 -48.00
N SER A 366 -1.82 -16.05 -48.88
CA SER A 366 -1.47 -16.10 -50.30
C SER A 366 0.01 -15.72 -50.50
N PRO A 367 0.75 -16.36 -51.42
CA PRO A 367 2.16 -16.04 -51.66
C PRO A 367 2.44 -14.61 -52.20
N ASN A 368 1.40 -13.84 -52.53
CA ASN A 368 1.51 -12.45 -53.01
C ASN A 368 1.30 -11.41 -51.88
N THR A 369 1.72 -11.71 -50.65
CA THR A 369 1.69 -10.80 -49.49
C THR A 369 2.87 -9.82 -49.47
N THR A 370 2.76 -8.76 -48.66
CA THR A 370 3.93 -7.94 -48.27
C THR A 370 4.86 -8.63 -47.27
N VAL A 371 4.36 -9.68 -46.60
CA VAL A 371 5.12 -10.52 -45.66
C VAL A 371 5.79 -11.64 -46.44
N ASP A 372 7.11 -11.81 -46.27
CA ASP A 372 7.85 -12.97 -46.79
C ASP A 372 7.55 -14.19 -45.92
N GLY A 373 6.51 -14.94 -46.29
CA GLY A 373 6.02 -16.07 -45.49
C GLY A 373 7.11 -17.11 -45.14
N PRO A 374 7.93 -17.57 -46.09
CA PRO A 374 9.07 -18.45 -45.80
C PRO A 374 10.09 -17.87 -44.82
N GLU A 375 10.46 -16.59 -44.97
CA GLU A 375 11.41 -15.95 -44.06
C GLU A 375 10.81 -15.78 -42.64
N THR A 376 9.57 -15.29 -42.54
CA THR A 376 8.87 -15.14 -41.26
C THR A 376 8.67 -16.49 -40.57
N ALA A 377 8.30 -17.55 -41.29
CA ALA A 377 8.18 -18.90 -40.72
C ALA A 377 9.51 -19.39 -40.12
N LYS A 378 10.62 -19.20 -40.85
CA LYS A 378 11.97 -19.53 -40.38
C LYS A 378 12.35 -18.73 -39.14
N ASN A 379 12.01 -17.44 -39.10
CA ASN A 379 12.29 -16.57 -37.94
C ASN A 379 11.48 -17.00 -36.71
N VAL A 380 10.19 -17.31 -36.87
CA VAL A 380 9.33 -17.81 -35.79
C VAL A 380 9.87 -19.14 -35.24
N GLU A 381 10.25 -20.08 -36.11
CA GLU A 381 10.83 -21.36 -35.69
C GLU A 381 12.19 -21.19 -34.98
N ALA A 382 13.05 -20.29 -35.48
CA ALA A 382 14.34 -20.00 -34.85
C ALA A 382 14.17 -19.41 -33.45
N ASN A 383 13.32 -18.38 -33.29
CA ASN A 383 13.03 -17.78 -31.98
C ASN A 383 12.36 -18.78 -31.04
N ARG A 384 11.45 -19.64 -31.54
CA ARG A 384 10.81 -20.69 -30.75
C ARG A 384 11.82 -21.70 -30.23
N HIS A 385 12.77 -22.10 -31.08
CA HIS A 385 13.83 -23.03 -30.70
C HIS A 385 14.78 -22.42 -29.68
N GLU A 386 15.24 -21.19 -29.90
CA GLU A 386 16.11 -20.45 -28.99
C GLU A 386 15.43 -20.27 -27.62
N ALA A 387 14.20 -19.77 -27.57
CA ALA A 387 13.43 -19.64 -26.34
C ALA A 387 13.31 -20.97 -25.57
N LYS A 388 13.07 -22.10 -26.25
CA LYS A 388 13.01 -23.41 -25.60
C LYS A 388 14.36 -23.90 -25.08
N MET A 389 15.46 -23.52 -25.71
CA MET A 389 16.80 -23.83 -25.21
C MET A 389 17.11 -23.00 -23.96
N GLU A 390 16.78 -21.71 -23.98
CA GLU A 390 16.95 -20.81 -22.82
C GLU A 390 16.07 -21.22 -21.64
N ALA A 391 14.84 -21.65 -21.89
CA ALA A 391 13.92 -22.13 -20.87
C ALA A 391 14.41 -23.42 -20.16
N LYS A 392 15.28 -24.21 -20.80
CA LYS A 392 15.85 -25.44 -20.24
C LYS A 392 17.16 -25.22 -19.48
N GLN A 393 17.72 -24.01 -19.53
CA GLN A 393 18.92 -23.69 -18.75
C GLN A 393 18.60 -23.67 -17.25
N ASN A 394 19.61 -23.87 -16.41
CA ASN A 394 19.47 -23.82 -14.95
C ASN A 394 20.50 -22.84 -14.36
N PRO A 395 20.11 -21.60 -14.01
CA PRO A 395 18.77 -21.00 -14.17
C PRO A 395 18.39 -20.64 -15.61
N PRO A 396 17.08 -20.54 -15.95
CA PRO A 396 16.63 -20.07 -17.27
C PRO A 396 17.11 -18.65 -17.58
N ASP A 397 17.46 -18.35 -18.83
CA ASP A 397 17.72 -16.98 -19.29
C ASP A 397 16.41 -16.29 -19.67
N VAL A 398 15.81 -15.62 -18.69
CA VAL A 398 14.54 -14.89 -18.85
C VAL A 398 14.66 -13.75 -19.87
N VAL A 399 15.82 -13.10 -19.97
CA VAL A 399 15.97 -11.92 -20.85
C VAL A 399 15.94 -12.36 -22.31
N LEU A 400 16.70 -13.41 -22.64
CA LEU A 400 16.71 -13.98 -23.98
C LEU A 400 15.37 -14.66 -24.30
N TYR A 401 14.79 -15.37 -23.35
CA TYR A 401 13.45 -15.95 -23.51
C TYR A 401 12.40 -14.89 -23.87
N THR A 402 12.31 -13.82 -23.08
CA THR A 402 11.34 -12.73 -23.31
C THR A 402 11.59 -12.00 -24.62
N ARG A 403 12.86 -11.84 -25.02
CA ARG A 403 13.20 -11.29 -26.35
C ARG A 403 12.65 -12.17 -27.47
N CYS A 404 12.88 -13.48 -27.40
CA CYS A 404 12.40 -14.43 -28.41
C CYS A 404 10.87 -14.45 -28.47
N TYR A 405 10.20 -14.41 -27.31
CA TYR A 405 8.75 -14.32 -27.24
C TYR A 405 8.22 -13.05 -27.95
N LYS A 406 8.78 -11.88 -27.63
CA LYS A 406 8.38 -10.59 -28.25
C LYS A 406 8.63 -10.53 -29.76
N ASN A 407 9.67 -11.21 -30.23
CA ASN A 407 9.92 -11.32 -31.67
C ASN A 407 8.79 -12.12 -32.35
N ILE A 408 8.37 -13.25 -31.75
CA ILE A 408 7.27 -14.06 -32.27
C ILE A 408 5.94 -13.29 -32.19
N GLU A 409 5.72 -12.50 -31.14
CA GLU A 409 4.55 -11.62 -31.00
C GLU A 409 4.50 -10.55 -32.10
N THR A 410 5.63 -9.89 -32.35
CA THR A 410 5.75 -8.93 -33.47
C THR A 410 5.45 -9.59 -34.82
N ASP A 411 6.01 -10.77 -35.08
CA ASP A 411 5.74 -11.51 -36.31
C ASP A 411 4.27 -11.96 -36.40
N HIS A 412 3.68 -12.37 -35.27
CA HIS A 412 2.27 -12.75 -35.18
C HIS A 412 1.35 -11.58 -35.60
N ASP A 413 1.57 -10.40 -35.03
CA ASP A 413 0.75 -9.22 -35.32
C ASP A 413 0.84 -8.82 -36.80
N LEU A 414 2.05 -8.82 -37.37
CA LEU A 414 2.27 -8.53 -38.78
C LEU A 414 1.55 -9.53 -39.70
N VAL A 415 1.66 -10.82 -39.40
CA VAL A 415 1.02 -11.91 -40.14
C VAL A 415 -0.51 -11.84 -40.02
N LEU A 416 -1.02 -11.59 -38.82
CA LEU A 416 -2.45 -11.51 -38.54
C LEU A 416 -3.09 -10.32 -39.25
N ASP A 417 -2.42 -9.17 -39.28
CA ASP A 417 -2.89 -7.99 -40.00
C ASP A 417 -2.94 -8.22 -41.50
N GLU A 418 -1.93 -8.89 -42.07
CA GLU A 418 -1.93 -9.23 -43.48
C GLU A 418 -3.01 -10.28 -43.82
N TYR A 419 -3.23 -11.26 -42.94
CA TYR A 419 -4.32 -12.22 -43.08
C TYR A 419 -5.69 -11.56 -43.07
N ARG A 420 -5.91 -10.58 -42.18
CA ARG A 420 -7.15 -9.79 -42.14
C ARG A 420 -7.34 -8.92 -43.38
N ARG A 421 -6.26 -8.45 -44.02
CA ARG A 421 -6.34 -7.72 -45.29
C ARG A 421 -6.75 -8.62 -46.46
N GLN A 422 -6.21 -9.84 -46.52
CA GLN A 422 -6.53 -10.79 -47.59
C GLN A 422 -7.87 -11.48 -47.40
N ASN A 423 -8.24 -11.73 -46.15
CA ASN A 423 -9.49 -12.33 -45.75
C ASN A 423 -10.29 -11.29 -44.95
N PRO A 424 -10.71 -10.18 -45.61
CA PRO A 424 -11.53 -9.20 -44.93
C PRO A 424 -12.76 -9.93 -44.39
N PRO A 425 -13.10 -9.72 -43.11
CA PRO A 425 -14.23 -10.40 -42.52
C PRO A 425 -15.48 -10.07 -43.34
N ASP A 426 -16.37 -11.06 -43.51
CA ASP A 426 -17.60 -10.89 -44.28
C ASP A 426 -18.29 -9.59 -43.84
N PRO A 427 -18.44 -8.60 -44.73
CA PRO A 427 -18.90 -7.27 -44.35
C PRO A 427 -20.33 -7.32 -43.80
N LYS A 428 -21.12 -8.34 -44.18
CA LYS A 428 -22.45 -8.58 -43.60
C LYS A 428 -22.35 -9.05 -42.15
N LYS A 429 -21.53 -10.05 -41.86
CA LYS A 429 -21.29 -10.52 -40.48
C LYS A 429 -20.66 -9.43 -39.61
N THR A 430 -19.73 -8.66 -40.17
CA THR A 430 -19.08 -7.54 -39.49
C THR A 430 -20.08 -6.45 -39.14
N ALA A 431 -20.92 -6.04 -40.09
CA ALA A 431 -21.99 -5.08 -39.82
C ALA A 431 -22.95 -5.61 -38.75
N THR A 432 -23.37 -6.88 -38.84
CA THR A 432 -24.28 -7.50 -37.87
C THR A 432 -23.68 -7.49 -36.47
N ASN A 433 -22.44 -7.98 -36.30
CA ASN A 433 -21.77 -8.00 -35.00
C ASN A 433 -21.57 -6.60 -34.40
N LEU A 434 -21.23 -5.60 -35.22
CA LEU A 434 -21.06 -4.22 -34.74
C LEU A 434 -22.39 -3.58 -34.34
N ILE A 435 -23.46 -3.88 -35.07
CA ILE A 435 -24.82 -3.45 -34.72
C ILE A 435 -25.23 -4.12 -33.40
N ASP A 436 -25.07 -5.44 -33.26
CA ASP A 436 -25.41 -6.16 -32.03
C ASP A 436 -24.65 -5.61 -30.80
N GLN A 437 -23.34 -5.36 -30.94
CA GLN A 437 -22.53 -4.76 -29.87
C GLN A 437 -22.96 -3.32 -29.52
N ALA A 438 -23.32 -2.53 -30.53
CA ALA A 438 -23.82 -1.18 -30.30
C ALA A 438 -25.17 -1.21 -29.59
N GLU A 439 -26.08 -2.12 -29.99
CA GLU A 439 -27.40 -2.31 -29.39
C GLU A 439 -27.31 -2.77 -27.93
N GLU A 440 -26.38 -3.67 -27.63
CA GLU A 440 -26.13 -4.14 -26.26
C GLU A 440 -25.65 -2.99 -25.34
N LYS A 441 -24.77 -2.13 -25.86
CA LYS A 441 -24.14 -1.06 -25.06
C LYS A 441 -24.95 0.25 -25.04
N LEU A 442 -25.87 0.46 -25.97
CA LEU A 442 -26.65 1.68 -26.08
C LEU A 442 -27.52 1.96 -24.83
N PRO A 443 -28.23 0.99 -24.23
CA PRO A 443 -28.97 1.20 -22.99
C PRO A 443 -28.09 1.63 -21.82
N GLN A 444 -26.86 1.10 -21.75
CA GLN A 444 -25.89 1.49 -20.72
C GLN A 444 -25.45 2.94 -20.90
N ALA A 445 -25.19 3.37 -22.14
CA ALA A 445 -24.86 4.75 -22.45
C ALA A 445 -26.03 5.71 -22.22
N GLN A 446 -27.27 5.29 -22.51
CA GLN A 446 -28.49 6.05 -22.19
C GLN A 446 -28.63 6.27 -20.68
N ALA A 447 -28.43 5.22 -19.86
CA ALA A 447 -28.49 5.32 -18.42
C ALA A 447 -27.35 6.19 -17.84
N ALA A 448 -26.17 6.13 -18.44
CA ALA A 448 -24.99 6.89 -18.00
C ALA A 448 -25.03 8.37 -18.44
N ALA A 449 -25.83 8.75 -19.44
CA ALA A 449 -25.85 10.12 -19.99
C ALA A 449 -26.50 11.15 -19.03
N GLN A 450 -25.67 11.85 -18.26
CA GLN A 450 -26.08 12.85 -17.28
C GLN A 450 -26.16 14.27 -17.88
N THR A 451 -25.30 14.60 -18.84
CA THR A 451 -25.24 15.93 -19.46
C THR A 451 -26.01 16.01 -20.78
N GLU A 452 -26.38 17.23 -21.19
CA GLU A 452 -27.06 17.47 -22.47
C GLU A 452 -26.18 17.08 -23.68
N GLU A 453 -24.86 17.29 -23.59
CA GLU A 453 -23.89 16.85 -24.60
C GLU A 453 -23.84 15.32 -24.71
N GLN A 454 -23.81 14.61 -23.58
CA GLN A 454 -23.83 13.14 -23.56
C GLN A 454 -25.14 12.60 -24.15
N ARG A 455 -26.29 13.19 -23.80
CA ARG A 455 -27.60 12.81 -24.36
C ARG A 455 -27.66 13.05 -25.87
N ARG A 456 -27.04 14.13 -26.35
CA ARG A 456 -26.91 14.40 -27.79
C ARG A 456 -26.07 13.35 -28.50
N HIS A 457 -24.95 12.91 -27.91
CA HIS A 457 -24.12 11.84 -28.47
C HIS A 457 -24.85 10.49 -28.50
N VAL A 458 -25.66 10.18 -27.48
CA VAL A 458 -26.52 8.99 -27.47
C VAL A 458 -27.57 9.06 -28.57
N GLY A 459 -28.23 10.20 -28.77
CA GLY A 459 -29.18 10.39 -29.88
C GLY A 459 -28.53 10.25 -31.26
N MET A 460 -27.32 10.78 -31.44
CA MET A 460 -26.56 10.58 -32.69
C MET A 460 -26.14 9.11 -32.90
N ALA A 461 -25.82 8.39 -31.81
CA ALA A 461 -25.50 6.97 -31.88
C ALA A 461 -26.74 6.14 -32.31
N GLU A 462 -27.93 6.47 -31.81
CA GLU A 462 -29.21 5.86 -32.23
C GLU A 462 -29.50 6.10 -33.71
N GLU A 463 -29.29 7.33 -34.20
CA GLU A 463 -29.46 7.67 -35.61
C GLU A 463 -28.49 6.86 -36.49
N CYS A 464 -27.20 6.83 -36.13
CA CYS A 464 -26.20 6.02 -36.82
C CYS A 464 -26.53 4.51 -36.80
N LEU A 465 -27.09 4.01 -35.70
CA LEU A 465 -27.49 2.60 -35.58
C LEU A 465 -28.70 2.28 -36.48
N ASN A 466 -29.69 3.18 -36.53
CA ASN A 466 -30.85 3.04 -37.41
C ASN A 466 -30.44 3.11 -38.90
N GLU A 467 -29.50 4.00 -39.24
CA GLU A 467 -28.90 4.03 -40.58
C GLU A 467 -28.15 2.73 -40.89
N ALA A 468 -27.36 2.21 -39.95
CA ALA A 468 -26.63 0.95 -40.12
C ALA A 468 -27.58 -0.22 -40.41
N ARG A 469 -28.70 -0.34 -39.68
CA ARG A 469 -29.75 -1.35 -39.91
C ARG A 469 -30.39 -1.20 -41.28
N LYS A 470 -30.71 0.03 -41.69
CA LYS A 470 -31.31 0.33 -42.99
C LYS A 470 -30.37 -0.04 -44.14
N GLU A 471 -29.09 0.31 -44.03
CA GLU A 471 -28.07 -0.03 -45.02
C GLU A 471 -27.77 -1.55 -45.04
N LEU A 472 -27.83 -2.24 -43.88
CA LEU A 472 -27.73 -3.70 -43.80
C LEU A 472 -28.90 -4.39 -44.51
N ALA A 473 -30.13 -3.90 -44.32
CA ALA A 473 -31.33 -4.41 -44.99
C ALA A 473 -31.36 -4.11 -46.50
N ALA A 474 -30.66 -3.07 -46.95
CA ALA A 474 -30.49 -2.72 -48.35
C ALA A 474 -29.27 -3.41 -49.01
N ASP A 475 -28.64 -4.37 -48.32
CA ASP A 475 -27.42 -5.08 -48.73
C ASP A 475 -26.21 -4.16 -49.03
N ASN A 476 -26.19 -2.95 -48.45
CA ASN A 476 -25.11 -1.99 -48.57
C ASN A 476 -24.11 -2.11 -47.40
N TYR A 477 -23.46 -3.27 -47.32
CA TYR A 477 -22.71 -3.68 -46.14
C TYR A 477 -21.55 -2.75 -45.76
N SER A 478 -20.87 -2.13 -46.75
CA SER A 478 -19.78 -1.19 -46.46
C SER A 478 -20.27 0.04 -45.70
N ARG A 479 -21.45 0.59 -46.07
CA ARG A 479 -22.03 1.71 -45.35
C ARG A 479 -22.58 1.29 -43.99
N ALA A 480 -23.20 0.10 -43.93
CA ALA A 480 -23.68 -0.47 -42.67
C ALA A 480 -22.54 -0.61 -41.64
N VAL A 481 -21.35 -1.10 -42.05
CA VAL A 481 -20.16 -1.18 -41.19
C VAL A 481 -19.71 0.21 -40.72
N SER A 482 -19.64 1.19 -41.62
CA SER A 482 -19.24 2.56 -41.27
C SER A 482 -20.20 3.21 -40.26
N SER A 483 -21.50 3.12 -40.50
CA SER A 483 -22.52 3.68 -39.60
C SER A 483 -22.55 2.95 -38.24
N ALA A 484 -22.40 1.62 -38.22
CA ALA A 484 -22.33 0.85 -36.98
C ALA A 484 -21.08 1.18 -36.15
N ARG A 485 -19.92 1.37 -36.80
CA ARG A 485 -18.68 1.77 -36.12
C ARG A 485 -18.79 3.17 -35.52
N ASN A 486 -19.43 4.12 -36.23
CA ASN A 486 -19.68 5.45 -35.70
C ASN A 486 -20.61 5.41 -34.48
N ALA A 487 -21.66 4.58 -34.51
CA ALA A 487 -22.55 4.37 -33.36
C ALA A 487 -21.77 3.84 -32.13
N LEU A 488 -20.95 2.80 -32.32
CA LEU A 488 -20.10 2.25 -31.25
C LEU A 488 -19.11 3.27 -30.67
N GLN A 489 -18.50 4.09 -31.52
CA GLN A 489 -17.57 5.12 -31.09
C GLN A 489 -18.25 6.17 -30.22
N LEU A 490 -19.45 6.62 -30.60
CA LEU A 490 -20.23 7.59 -29.84
C LEU A 490 -20.69 7.00 -28.49
N VAL A 491 -21.14 5.74 -28.47
CA VAL A 491 -21.47 5.00 -27.24
C VAL A 491 -20.26 4.89 -26.32
N GLY A 492 -19.09 4.53 -26.86
CA GLY A 492 -17.85 4.43 -26.10
C GLY A 492 -17.41 5.77 -25.48
N GLN A 493 -17.56 6.88 -26.19
CA GLN A 493 -17.23 8.21 -25.66
C GLN A 493 -18.10 8.60 -24.44
N VAL A 494 -19.37 8.21 -24.42
CA VAL A 494 -20.27 8.49 -23.28
C VAL A 494 -19.88 7.63 -22.08
N LEU A 495 -19.61 6.33 -22.28
CA LEU A 495 -19.25 5.39 -21.22
C LEU A 495 -17.88 5.67 -20.60
N VAL A 496 -16.89 6.14 -21.39
CA VAL A 496 -15.55 6.49 -20.86
C VAL A 496 -15.59 7.79 -20.07
N LYS A 497 -16.31 8.82 -20.53
CA LYS A 497 -16.42 10.11 -19.82
C LYS A 497 -17.13 9.94 -18.47
N THR A 498 -18.18 9.14 -18.42
CA THR A 498 -18.91 8.86 -17.17
C THR A 498 -18.08 8.06 -16.17
N SER A 499 -17.19 7.17 -16.63
CA SER A 499 -16.22 6.49 -15.75
C SER A 499 -15.14 7.43 -15.18
N MET A 500 -14.90 8.60 -15.78
CA MET A 500 -13.94 9.59 -15.27
C MET A 500 -14.58 10.69 -14.41
N ASP A 501 -15.86 10.97 -14.63
CA ASP A 501 -16.64 11.97 -13.90
C ASP A 501 -17.37 11.41 -12.66
N ASP A 502 -17.10 10.16 -12.28
CA ASP A 502 -17.63 9.54 -11.05
C ASP A 502 -16.62 9.76 -9.89
N PRO A 503 -16.71 10.85 -9.10
CA PRO A 503 -15.99 10.91 -7.85
C PRO A 503 -16.62 9.88 -6.91
N ALA A 504 -15.81 8.93 -6.44
CA ALA A 504 -16.20 7.98 -5.39
C ALA A 504 -17.10 8.66 -4.33
N PRO A 505 -18.25 8.07 -3.98
CA PRO A 505 -19.19 8.69 -3.06
C PRO A 505 -18.57 8.70 -1.66
N GLY A 506 -18.12 9.86 -1.22
CA GLY A 506 -17.61 10.04 0.13
C GLY A 506 -16.49 11.07 0.24
N LYS A 507 -16.80 12.35 0.02
CA LYS A 507 -16.16 13.49 0.69
C LYS A 507 -16.91 14.77 0.34
N GLU A 508 -17.87 15.14 1.19
CA GLU A 508 -18.35 16.52 1.26
C GLU A 508 -17.15 17.44 1.54
N ARG A 509 -16.77 18.23 0.54
CA ARG A 509 -15.90 19.39 0.76
C ARG A 509 -16.80 20.57 1.07
N VAL A 510 -16.87 20.91 2.35
CA VAL A 510 -17.24 22.25 2.81
C VAL A 510 -16.25 23.25 2.21
N LEU A 511 -16.77 24.14 1.37
CA LEU A 511 -16.08 25.33 0.88
C LEU A 511 -15.99 26.33 2.03
N GLU A 512 -14.79 26.50 2.59
CA GLU A 512 -14.42 27.74 3.28
C GLU A 512 -13.14 28.32 2.68
N THR A 513 -13.22 29.63 2.51
CA THR A 513 -12.35 30.53 1.76
C THR A 513 -11.00 30.74 2.44
N GLY A 514 -9.90 30.54 1.70
CA GLY A 514 -8.56 30.93 2.15
C GLY A 514 -7.45 30.42 1.25
N THR A 515 -7.31 30.95 0.04
CA THR A 515 -6.18 30.63 -0.85
C THR A 515 -4.87 31.29 -0.38
N PRO A 516 -3.77 30.55 -0.19
CA PRO A 516 -2.43 31.07 -0.42
C PRO A 516 -2.08 30.94 -1.92
N LYS A 517 -1.43 31.98 -2.46
CA LYS A 517 -0.98 32.06 -3.87
C LYS A 517 -0.14 30.83 -4.28
N PRO A 518 -0.30 30.32 -5.51
CA PRO A 518 0.63 29.34 -6.06
C PRO A 518 2.01 30.00 -6.29
N VAL A 519 3.06 29.33 -5.83
CA VAL A 519 4.46 29.68 -6.14
C VAL A 519 4.68 29.42 -7.62
N ALA A 520 5.28 30.41 -8.31
CA ALA A 520 5.47 30.39 -9.75
C ALA A 520 6.39 29.23 -10.22
N PRO A 521 6.13 28.66 -11.42
CA PRO A 521 6.90 27.54 -12.00
C PRO A 521 8.38 27.87 -12.30
N ALA A 522 8.79 29.15 -12.22
CA ALA A 522 10.16 29.59 -12.49
C ALA A 522 11.21 29.06 -11.48
N THR A 523 10.81 28.68 -10.27
CA THR A 523 11.76 28.25 -9.21
C THR A 523 12.27 26.83 -9.39
N LEU A 524 11.44 25.93 -9.92
CA LEU A 524 11.78 24.52 -10.11
C LEU A 524 12.70 24.32 -11.32
N GLU A 525 12.44 25.03 -12.41
CA GLU A 525 13.30 25.04 -13.60
C GLU A 525 14.69 25.66 -13.29
N THR A 526 14.72 26.72 -12.46
CA THR A 526 15.98 27.31 -11.99
C THR A 526 16.78 26.34 -11.11
N ALA A 527 16.10 25.61 -10.20
CA ALA A 527 16.75 24.61 -9.36
C ALA A 527 17.31 23.42 -10.17
N VAL A 528 16.56 22.95 -11.17
CA VAL A 528 17.01 21.89 -12.09
C VAL A 528 18.24 22.36 -12.88
N ASN A 529 18.22 23.57 -13.43
CA ASN A 529 19.34 24.10 -14.21
C ASN A 529 20.61 24.30 -13.36
N LEU A 530 20.48 24.80 -12.12
CA LEU A 530 21.60 24.93 -11.18
C LEU A 530 22.19 23.57 -10.79
N THR A 531 21.34 22.55 -10.62
CA THR A 531 21.79 21.19 -10.30
C THR A 531 22.51 20.54 -11.49
N LEU A 532 22.08 20.84 -12.71
CA LEU A 532 22.70 20.35 -13.94
C LEU A 532 24.08 20.99 -14.16
N GLU A 533 24.18 22.30 -13.93
CA GLU A 533 25.43 23.06 -14.02
C GLU A 533 26.46 22.60 -12.97
N ALA A 534 26.02 22.40 -11.71
CA ALA A 534 26.87 21.87 -10.64
C ALA A 534 27.39 20.46 -10.96
N ASN A 535 26.54 19.58 -11.52
CA ASN A 535 26.95 18.25 -11.97
C ASN A 535 28.00 18.30 -13.10
N GLN A 536 27.88 19.26 -14.02
CA GLN A 536 28.83 19.43 -15.11
C GLN A 536 30.18 19.97 -14.63
N GLN A 537 30.17 20.86 -13.63
CA GLN A 537 31.38 21.34 -12.96
C GLN A 537 32.08 20.22 -12.18
N LEU A 538 31.35 19.37 -11.46
CA LEU A 538 31.91 18.20 -10.75
C LEU A 538 32.52 17.17 -11.70
N LYS A 539 31.89 16.90 -12.85
CA LYS A 539 32.49 16.05 -13.89
C LYS A 539 33.82 16.59 -14.41
N THR A 540 33.91 17.91 -14.60
CA THR A 540 35.15 18.57 -15.04
C THR A 540 36.21 18.55 -13.95
N ALA A 541 35.81 18.73 -12.68
CA ALA A 541 36.70 18.63 -11.52
C ALA A 541 37.26 17.21 -11.34
N ARG A 542 36.46 16.15 -11.55
CA ARG A 542 36.92 14.75 -11.50
C ARG A 542 38.04 14.46 -12.48
N VAL A 543 37.95 14.98 -13.70
CA VAL A 543 38.97 14.76 -14.75
C VAL A 543 40.27 15.50 -14.44
N SER A 544 40.19 16.59 -13.67
CA SER A 544 41.34 17.46 -13.37
C SER A 544 41.98 17.21 -12.00
N ALA A 545 41.33 16.46 -11.10
CA ALA A 545 41.85 16.14 -9.78
C ALA A 545 43.05 15.18 -9.86
N ARG A 546 44.21 15.62 -9.34
CA ARG A 546 45.45 14.84 -9.33
C ARG A 546 45.95 14.48 -7.93
N THR A 547 45.39 15.10 -6.89
CA THR A 547 45.78 14.83 -5.51
C THR A 547 44.65 14.16 -4.72
N PRO A 548 44.97 13.37 -3.68
CA PRO A 548 43.97 12.76 -2.80
C PRO A 548 43.05 13.79 -2.11
N GLU A 549 43.60 14.96 -1.79
CA GLU A 549 42.85 16.07 -1.18
C GLU A 549 41.81 16.65 -2.15
N GLN A 550 42.15 16.80 -3.43
CA GLN A 550 41.21 17.24 -4.46
C GLN A 550 40.09 16.21 -4.68
N GLN A 551 40.43 14.93 -4.67
CA GLN A 551 39.44 13.85 -4.79
C GLN A 551 38.50 13.81 -3.58
N GLN A 552 39.00 14.07 -2.38
CA GLN A 552 38.19 14.16 -1.16
C GLN A 552 37.24 15.36 -1.18
N SER A 553 37.71 16.53 -1.62
CA SER A 553 36.85 17.72 -1.76
C SER A 553 35.77 17.57 -2.83
N ILE A 554 36.05 16.86 -3.93
CA ILE A 554 35.03 16.54 -4.94
C ILE A 554 33.97 15.61 -4.36
N LYS A 555 34.38 14.61 -3.57
CA LYS A 555 33.46 13.69 -2.91
C LYS A 555 32.54 14.40 -1.91
N GLU A 556 33.09 15.32 -1.11
CA GLU A 556 32.30 16.14 -0.17
C GLU A 556 31.31 17.06 -0.91
N ALA A 557 31.69 17.60 -2.07
CA ALA A 557 30.79 18.41 -2.89
C ALA A 557 29.68 17.58 -3.57
N GLU A 558 29.95 16.31 -3.91
CA GLU A 558 28.94 15.36 -4.41
C GLU A 558 27.93 14.98 -3.32
N ASP A 559 28.39 14.77 -2.10
CA ASP A 559 27.54 14.44 -0.94
C ASP A 559 26.62 15.62 -0.55
N VAL A 560 26.97 16.86 -0.90
CA VAL A 560 26.14 18.06 -0.70
C VAL A 560 25.13 18.28 -1.84
N LEU A 561 25.45 17.78 -3.04
CA LEU A 561 24.59 17.93 -4.23
C LEU A 561 23.49 16.86 -4.27
N HIS A 562 23.76 15.66 -3.76
CA HIS A 562 22.79 14.56 -3.58
C HIS A 562 21.82 14.82 -2.42
#